data_AF-A0A7C9JAN4-F1
#
_entry.id   AF-A0A7C9JAN4-F1
#
_cell.length_a   1.000
_cell.length_b   1.000
_cell.length_c   1.000
_cell.angle_alpha   90.00
_cell.angle_beta   90.00
_cell.angle_gamma   90.00
#
_symmetry.space_group_name_H-M   'P 1'
#
loop_
_entity.id
_entity.type
_entity.pdbx_description
1 polymer ?
#
loop_
_entity_poly.entity_id
_entity_poly.type
_entity_poly.pdbx_seq_one_letter_code
_entity_poly.pdbx_strand_id
1 'polypeptide(L)'
;MPIDDVLSELAESRATGALKAGRSGTVYLSRGRVCYVECARTPTVEELLTASGRLTLSGMRTARQTAAATADGGDLLVRRGVLSRGELQLCVLGATLDASFFLFGANVPKPKFREGDRHWLGIHWFFDVPGLFRECHRRRARLDRAWPSAELDSRPVVPVRRIRSQHVVLTALQWEILLNADAETTPAELAKRIGRPAYTTLLAVREMAAAGLLECPEPPPPEKPPDLPKRVAGSAPRAAAGAGGRARSSYPEISGDPTDVNLLIRLRNALEAFQ
;
A
#
# COMPACT_ATOMS: atom_id res chain seq x y z
N MET A 1 -13.85 -17.56 -0.40
CA MET A 1 -12.42 -17.86 -0.21
C MET A 1 -11.62 -16.65 -0.67
N PRO A 2 -10.76 -16.08 0.18
CA PRO A 2 -9.73 -15.11 -0.21
C PRO A 2 -8.98 -15.58 -1.45
N ILE A 3 -8.53 -14.64 -2.29
CA ILE A 3 -7.74 -14.97 -3.48
C ILE A 3 -6.43 -15.67 -3.11
N ASP A 4 -5.88 -15.35 -1.94
CA ASP A 4 -4.61 -15.85 -1.41
C ASP A 4 -4.65 -17.37 -1.15
N ASP A 5 -5.77 -17.88 -0.61
CA ASP A 5 -5.96 -19.31 -0.34
C ASP A 5 -6.06 -20.10 -1.66
N VAL A 6 -6.88 -19.61 -2.59
CA VAL A 6 -7.01 -20.22 -3.94
C VAL A 6 -5.66 -20.25 -4.64
N LEU A 7 -4.88 -19.16 -4.53
CA LEU A 7 -3.58 -19.06 -5.15
C LEU A 7 -2.58 -20.06 -4.56
N SER A 8 -2.68 -20.33 -3.25
CA SER A 8 -1.84 -21.33 -2.57
C SER A 8 -2.19 -22.75 -3.02
N GLU A 9 -3.48 -23.10 -3.11
CA GLU A 9 -3.93 -24.40 -3.65
C GLU A 9 -3.48 -24.61 -5.10
N LEU A 10 -3.57 -23.58 -5.95
CA LEU A 10 -3.08 -23.62 -7.33
C LEU A 10 -1.55 -23.77 -7.43
N ALA A 11 -0.82 -23.22 -6.46
CA ALA A 11 0.62 -23.39 -6.38
C ALA A 11 1.01 -24.83 -6.03
N GLU A 12 0.36 -25.40 -5.01
CA GLU A 12 0.58 -26.78 -4.54
C GLU A 12 0.24 -27.81 -5.63
N SER A 13 -0.89 -27.63 -6.31
CA SER A 13 -1.31 -28.47 -7.45
C SER A 13 -0.51 -28.24 -8.74
N ARG A 14 0.49 -27.34 -8.72
CA ARG A 14 1.33 -26.97 -9.88
C ARG A 14 0.51 -26.52 -11.09
N ALA A 15 -0.59 -25.81 -10.86
CA ALA A 15 -1.50 -25.37 -11.90
C ALA A 15 -0.82 -24.45 -12.94
N THR A 16 -1.32 -24.47 -14.17
CA THR A 16 -0.91 -23.57 -15.26
C THR A 16 -2.15 -22.95 -15.89
N GLY A 17 -2.24 -21.63 -15.88
CA GLY A 17 -3.42 -20.91 -16.34
C GLY A 17 -3.55 -19.53 -15.71
N ALA A 18 -4.75 -18.96 -15.76
CA ALA A 18 -5.05 -17.63 -15.23
C ALA A 18 -6.14 -17.68 -14.15
N LEU A 19 -5.83 -17.19 -12.96
CA LEU A 19 -6.78 -16.95 -11.88
C LEU A 19 -7.36 -15.54 -12.01
N LYS A 20 -8.61 -15.42 -12.44
CA LYS A 20 -9.28 -14.14 -12.66
C LYS A 20 -9.99 -13.69 -11.39
N ALA A 21 -9.65 -12.50 -10.93
CA ALA A 21 -10.15 -11.86 -9.72
C ALA A 21 -11.29 -10.87 -10.03
N GLY A 22 -12.25 -11.30 -10.85
CA GLY A 22 -13.32 -10.42 -11.33
C GLY A 22 -12.79 -9.22 -12.11
N ARG A 23 -13.20 -8.00 -11.70
CA ARG A 23 -12.72 -6.73 -12.29
C ARG A 23 -11.44 -6.22 -11.63
N SER A 24 -10.98 -6.84 -10.55
CA SER A 24 -9.84 -6.36 -9.76
C SER A 24 -8.50 -6.70 -10.40
N GLY A 25 -8.42 -7.83 -11.12
CA GLY A 25 -7.15 -8.27 -11.69
C GLY A 25 -7.14 -9.72 -12.18
N THR A 26 -5.96 -10.18 -12.60
CA THR A 26 -5.70 -11.56 -13.01
C THR A 26 -4.30 -11.98 -12.57
N VAL A 27 -4.16 -13.18 -12.02
CA VAL A 27 -2.87 -13.81 -11.70
C VAL A 27 -2.59 -14.92 -12.71
N TYR A 28 -1.46 -14.85 -13.39
CA TYR A 28 -1.04 -15.87 -14.36
C TYR A 28 -0.04 -16.82 -13.72
N LEU A 29 -0.29 -18.11 -13.83
CA LEU A 29 0.51 -19.18 -13.27
C LEU A 29 1.08 -20.11 -14.34
N SER A 30 2.28 -20.62 -14.09
CA SER A 30 2.84 -21.75 -14.82
C SER A 30 3.58 -22.67 -13.86
N ARG A 31 3.15 -23.95 -13.83
CA ARG A 31 3.64 -24.99 -12.93
C ARG A 31 3.64 -24.55 -11.45
N GLY A 32 2.55 -23.91 -11.02
CA GLY A 32 2.36 -23.43 -9.65
C GLY A 32 3.16 -22.18 -9.27
N ARG A 33 3.89 -21.57 -10.22
CA ARG A 33 4.62 -20.32 -10.01
C ARG A 33 3.92 -19.18 -10.72
N VAL A 34 3.90 -18.01 -10.10
CA VAL A 34 3.32 -16.81 -10.73
C VAL A 34 4.31 -16.29 -11.76
N CYS A 35 3.85 -16.06 -12.99
CA CYS A 35 4.66 -15.48 -14.06
C CYS A 35 4.31 -14.01 -14.34
N TYR A 36 3.08 -13.60 -14.04
CA TYR A 36 2.63 -12.22 -14.20
C TYR A 36 1.36 -11.96 -13.38
N VAL A 37 1.13 -10.70 -12.99
CA VAL A 37 -0.10 -10.25 -12.33
C VAL A 37 -0.56 -8.93 -12.92
N GLU A 38 -1.85 -8.82 -13.18
CA GLU A 38 -2.53 -7.59 -13.57
C GLU A 38 -3.46 -7.15 -12.43
N CYS A 39 -3.50 -5.85 -12.14
CA CYS A 39 -4.47 -5.26 -11.22
C CYS A 39 -5.05 -4.00 -11.85
N ALA A 40 -6.37 -3.82 -11.73
CA ALA A 40 -7.06 -2.65 -12.29
C ALA A 40 -6.58 -1.33 -11.68
N ARG A 41 -6.02 -1.36 -10.45
CA ARG A 41 -5.53 -0.18 -9.73
C ARG A 41 -4.08 0.19 -10.05
N THR A 42 -3.32 -0.69 -10.71
CA THR A 42 -1.90 -0.46 -10.99
C THR A 42 -1.66 -0.25 -12.49
N PRO A 43 -0.62 0.51 -12.88
CA PRO A 43 -0.20 0.56 -14.27
C PRO A 43 0.21 -0.83 -14.77
N THR A 44 -0.20 -1.20 -15.98
CA THR A 44 0.33 -2.40 -16.65
C THR A 44 1.68 -2.09 -17.33
N VAL A 45 2.42 -3.12 -17.76
CA VAL A 45 3.65 -2.92 -18.57
C VAL A 45 3.34 -2.09 -19.82
N GLU A 46 2.20 -2.29 -20.45
CA GLU A 46 1.76 -1.51 -21.60
C GLU A 46 1.57 -0.03 -21.28
N GLU A 47 0.92 0.27 -20.17
CA GLU A 47 0.68 1.64 -19.71
C GLU A 47 2.02 2.33 -19.38
N LEU A 48 2.96 1.63 -18.72
CA LEU A 48 4.30 2.15 -18.42
C LEU A 48 5.13 2.44 -19.68
N LEU A 49 5.11 1.54 -20.65
CA LEU A 49 5.84 1.71 -21.92
C LEU A 49 5.25 2.81 -22.79
N THR A 50 3.92 2.97 -22.74
CA THR A 50 3.23 4.04 -23.47
C THR A 50 3.50 5.40 -22.83
N ALA A 51 3.37 5.50 -21.51
CA ALA A 51 3.57 6.74 -20.77
C ALA A 51 5.03 7.23 -20.84
N SER A 52 6.00 6.31 -20.91
CA SER A 52 7.42 6.66 -21.11
C SER A 52 7.78 7.02 -22.56
N GLY A 53 6.84 6.95 -23.50
CA GLY A 53 7.08 7.20 -24.93
C GLY A 53 7.89 6.10 -25.64
N ARG A 54 8.21 5.00 -24.95
CA ARG A 54 8.96 3.87 -25.52
C ARG A 54 8.15 3.09 -26.55
N LEU A 55 6.83 3.11 -26.45
CA LEU A 55 5.95 2.49 -27.43
C LEU A 55 4.71 3.35 -27.67
N THR A 56 4.29 3.50 -28.92
CA THR A 56 3.01 4.15 -29.22
C THR A 56 1.84 3.21 -28.92
N LEU A 57 0.66 3.75 -28.61
CA LEU A 57 -0.56 2.96 -28.43
C LEU A 57 -0.86 2.05 -29.64
N SER A 58 -0.62 2.54 -30.86
CA SER A 58 -0.80 1.74 -32.07
C SER A 58 0.22 0.60 -32.13
N GLY A 59 1.50 0.89 -31.86
CA GLY A 59 2.55 -0.13 -31.80
C GLY A 59 2.27 -1.22 -30.77
N MET A 60 1.72 -0.84 -29.61
CA MET A 60 1.29 -1.78 -28.58
C MET A 60 0.15 -2.69 -29.06
N ARG A 61 -0.91 -2.12 -29.65
CA ARG A 61 -2.01 -2.92 -30.21
C ARG A 61 -1.52 -3.91 -31.27
N THR A 62 -0.66 -3.47 -32.19
CA THR A 62 -0.07 -4.32 -33.22
C THR A 62 0.77 -5.45 -32.61
N ALA A 63 1.61 -5.15 -31.61
CA ALA A 63 2.41 -6.17 -30.92
C ALA A 63 1.51 -7.23 -30.26
N ARG A 64 0.45 -6.81 -29.56
CA ARG A 64 -0.50 -7.71 -28.90
C ARG A 64 -1.29 -8.57 -29.89
N GLN A 65 -1.74 -7.99 -31.01
CA GLN A 65 -2.41 -8.73 -32.07
C GLN A 65 -1.49 -9.77 -32.71
N THR A 66 -0.24 -9.40 -32.98
CA THR A 66 0.76 -10.30 -33.56
C THR A 66 1.04 -11.48 -32.63
N ALA A 67 1.11 -11.24 -31.32
CA ALA A 67 1.42 -12.25 -30.31
C ALA A 67 0.19 -13.00 -29.77
N ALA A 68 -1.01 -12.73 -30.27
CA ALA A 68 -2.26 -13.27 -29.69
C ALA A 68 -2.33 -14.81 -29.74
N ALA A 69 -1.78 -15.43 -30.79
CA ALA A 69 -1.78 -16.89 -30.97
C ALA A 69 -0.64 -17.60 -30.20
N THR A 70 0.51 -16.94 -30.06
CA THR A 70 1.77 -17.52 -29.56
C THR A 70 2.07 -17.17 -28.11
N ALA A 71 1.48 -16.08 -27.60
CA ALA A 71 1.80 -15.51 -26.29
C ALA A 71 3.31 -15.25 -26.09
N ASP A 72 3.99 -14.77 -27.15
CA ASP A 72 5.43 -14.45 -27.16
C ASP A 72 5.68 -12.94 -27.32
N GLY A 73 4.73 -12.12 -26.91
CA GLY A 73 4.73 -10.68 -27.17
C GLY A 73 5.92 -9.93 -26.59
N GLY A 74 6.42 -10.36 -25.43
CA GLY A 74 7.65 -9.81 -24.86
C GLY A 74 8.87 -10.10 -25.73
N ASP A 75 9.02 -11.33 -26.22
CA ASP A 75 10.12 -11.69 -27.13
C ASP A 75 10.00 -10.94 -28.46
N LEU A 76 8.78 -10.72 -28.96
CA LEU A 76 8.54 -9.89 -30.14
C LEU A 76 9.03 -8.45 -29.94
N LEU A 77 8.74 -7.84 -28.78
CA LEU A 77 9.21 -6.50 -28.44
C LEU A 77 10.75 -6.44 -28.36
N VAL A 78 11.38 -7.49 -27.84
CA VAL A 78 12.84 -7.59 -27.80
C VAL A 78 13.44 -7.76 -29.19
N ARG A 79 12.91 -8.67 -30.01
CA ARG A 79 13.36 -8.88 -31.40
C ARG A 79 13.23 -7.63 -32.26
N ARG A 80 12.21 -6.79 -32.00
CA ARG A 80 12.00 -5.51 -32.70
C ARG A 80 12.84 -4.36 -32.14
N GLY A 81 13.64 -4.59 -31.10
CA GLY A 81 14.49 -3.57 -30.48
C GLY A 81 13.73 -2.51 -29.68
N VAL A 82 12.46 -2.74 -29.34
CA VAL A 82 11.68 -1.81 -28.49
C VAL A 82 12.22 -1.82 -27.06
N LEU A 83 12.61 -3.01 -26.58
CA LEU A 83 13.20 -3.23 -25.26
C LEU A 83 14.37 -4.20 -25.38
N SER A 84 15.38 -4.00 -24.54
CA SER A 84 16.30 -5.07 -24.20
C SER A 84 15.59 -6.13 -23.33
N ARG A 85 16.18 -7.32 -23.27
CA ARG A 85 15.68 -8.40 -22.39
C ARG A 85 15.67 -7.99 -20.91
N GLY A 86 16.69 -7.25 -20.48
CA GLY A 86 16.79 -6.76 -19.10
C GLY A 86 15.71 -5.72 -18.77
N GLU A 87 15.44 -4.78 -19.68
CA GLU A 87 14.35 -3.81 -19.50
C GLU A 87 12.99 -4.50 -19.42
N LEU A 88 12.72 -5.48 -20.28
CA LEU A 88 11.48 -6.26 -20.23
C LEU A 88 11.32 -6.99 -18.88
N GLN A 89 12.38 -7.64 -18.40
CA GLN A 89 12.36 -8.31 -17.10
C GLN A 89 12.12 -7.35 -15.95
N LEU A 90 12.76 -6.16 -15.97
CA LEU A 90 12.55 -5.12 -14.96
C LEU A 90 11.10 -4.61 -14.97
N CYS A 91 10.52 -4.37 -16.15
CA CYS A 91 9.12 -3.97 -16.30
C CYS A 91 8.16 -5.04 -15.77
N VAL A 92 8.36 -6.31 -16.17
CA VAL A 92 7.54 -7.44 -15.71
C VAL A 92 7.65 -7.62 -14.19
N LEU A 93 8.86 -7.53 -13.64
CA LEU A 93 9.12 -7.61 -12.21
C LEU A 93 8.39 -6.49 -11.46
N GLY A 94 8.58 -5.25 -11.88
CA GLY A 94 7.97 -4.07 -11.26
C GLY A 94 6.44 -4.13 -11.28
N ALA A 95 5.85 -4.36 -12.46
CA ALA A 95 4.41 -4.43 -12.65
C ALA A 95 3.77 -5.59 -11.87
N THR A 96 4.41 -6.76 -11.86
CA THR A 96 3.89 -7.93 -11.12
C THR A 96 3.90 -7.68 -9.62
N LEU A 97 4.99 -7.15 -9.07
CA LEU A 97 5.06 -6.85 -7.63
C LEU A 97 4.08 -5.76 -7.22
N ASP A 98 3.89 -4.76 -8.08
CA ASP A 98 2.92 -3.69 -7.86
C ASP A 98 1.49 -4.25 -7.87
N ALA A 99 1.10 -4.94 -8.93
CA ALA A 99 -0.22 -5.54 -9.05
C ALA A 99 -0.51 -6.55 -7.94
N SER A 100 0.48 -7.36 -7.54
CA SER A 100 0.36 -8.31 -6.42
C SER A 100 0.04 -7.58 -5.11
N PHE A 101 0.70 -6.46 -4.83
CA PHE A 101 0.47 -5.68 -3.61
C PHE A 101 -0.96 -5.10 -3.53
N PHE A 102 -1.53 -4.66 -4.65
CA PHE A 102 -2.88 -4.11 -4.70
C PHE A 102 -3.99 -5.16 -4.86
N LEU A 103 -3.65 -6.34 -5.36
CA LEU A 103 -4.59 -7.43 -5.61
C LEU A 103 -4.71 -8.39 -4.42
N PHE A 104 -3.60 -8.72 -3.74
CA PHE A 104 -3.60 -9.65 -2.62
C PHE A 104 -4.13 -8.99 -1.35
N GLY A 105 -4.83 -9.77 -0.53
CA GLY A 105 -5.61 -9.25 0.60
C GLY A 105 -6.86 -8.45 0.21
N ALA A 106 -7.14 -8.24 -1.09
CA ALA A 106 -8.42 -7.69 -1.53
C ALA A 106 -9.53 -8.75 -1.40
N ASN A 107 -10.70 -8.35 -0.92
CA ASN A 107 -11.86 -9.24 -0.92
C ASN A 107 -12.42 -9.35 -2.33
N VAL A 108 -12.00 -10.39 -3.05
CA VAL A 108 -12.39 -10.63 -4.44
C VAL A 108 -13.57 -11.59 -4.48
N PRO A 109 -14.75 -11.16 -4.96
CA PRO A 109 -15.89 -12.05 -5.06
C PRO A 109 -15.66 -13.10 -6.16
N LYS A 110 -15.66 -14.37 -5.77
CA LYS A 110 -15.65 -15.56 -6.64
C LYS A 110 -14.51 -15.56 -7.69
N PRO A 111 -13.24 -15.73 -7.26
CA PRO A 111 -12.15 -15.90 -8.20
C PRO A 111 -12.38 -17.13 -9.09
N LYS A 112 -12.03 -17.03 -10.38
CA LYS A 112 -12.24 -18.09 -11.38
C LYS A 112 -10.93 -18.46 -12.05
N PHE A 113 -10.50 -19.69 -11.91
CA PHE A 113 -9.34 -20.22 -12.62
C PHE A 113 -9.73 -20.68 -14.03
N ARG A 114 -8.90 -20.33 -15.01
CA ARG A 114 -8.98 -20.85 -16.39
C ARG A 114 -7.66 -21.54 -16.70
N GLU A 115 -7.71 -22.84 -16.88
CA GLU A 115 -6.56 -23.64 -17.24
C GLU A 115 -6.04 -23.26 -18.63
N GLY A 116 -4.72 -23.21 -18.78
CA GLY A 116 -4.06 -22.95 -20.06
C GLY A 116 -4.04 -21.48 -20.53
N ASP A 117 -4.88 -20.60 -19.96
CA ASP A 117 -4.84 -19.14 -20.25
C ASP A 117 -3.44 -18.58 -19.93
N ARG A 118 -2.88 -17.80 -20.86
CA ARG A 118 -1.54 -17.17 -20.73
C ARG A 118 -1.63 -15.68 -20.94
N HIS A 119 -0.75 -14.94 -20.28
CA HIS A 119 -0.55 -13.53 -20.59
C HIS A 119 0.17 -13.40 -21.93
N TRP A 120 -0.23 -12.43 -22.76
CA TRP A 120 0.27 -12.26 -24.12
C TRP A 120 1.78 -11.94 -24.19
N LEU A 121 2.35 -11.34 -23.14
CA LEU A 121 3.79 -11.07 -23.06
C LEU A 121 4.61 -12.36 -23.03
N GLY A 122 4.02 -13.48 -22.61
CA GLY A 122 4.75 -14.70 -22.31
C GLY A 122 5.38 -14.66 -20.92
N ILE A 123 6.31 -15.59 -20.67
CA ILE A 123 6.92 -15.81 -19.36
C ILE A 123 8.35 -15.27 -19.37
N HIS A 124 8.58 -14.20 -18.60
CA HIS A 124 9.90 -13.53 -18.51
C HIS A 124 10.51 -13.58 -17.12
N TRP A 125 9.69 -13.92 -16.11
CA TRP A 125 10.10 -14.06 -14.72
C TRP A 125 9.19 -15.07 -14.01
N PHE A 126 9.66 -15.62 -12.89
CA PHE A 126 8.88 -16.47 -12.00
C PHE A 126 8.96 -15.96 -10.57
N PHE A 127 7.83 -16.04 -9.88
CA PHE A 127 7.73 -15.80 -8.46
C PHE A 127 7.15 -17.01 -7.76
N ASP A 128 7.72 -17.35 -6.60
CA ASP A 128 7.06 -18.24 -5.66
C ASP A 128 5.92 -17.50 -4.96
N VAL A 129 4.77 -18.18 -4.80
CA VAL A 129 3.58 -17.60 -4.15
C VAL A 129 3.87 -17.14 -2.72
N PRO A 130 4.53 -17.95 -1.86
CA PRO A 130 4.91 -17.49 -0.51
C PRO A 130 5.82 -16.26 -0.52
N GLY A 131 6.73 -16.15 -1.49
CA GLY A 131 7.64 -15.03 -1.68
C GLY A 131 6.93 -13.75 -2.06
N LEU A 132 5.92 -13.82 -2.93
CA LEU A 132 5.06 -12.68 -3.20
C LEU A 132 4.30 -12.22 -1.95
N PHE A 133 3.75 -13.14 -1.16
CA PHE A 133 3.08 -12.77 0.08
C PHE A 133 4.03 -12.08 1.08
N ARG A 134 5.24 -12.62 1.25
CA ARG A 134 6.28 -11.97 2.08
C ARG A 134 6.62 -10.57 1.57
N GLU A 135 6.74 -10.40 0.26
CA GLU A 135 7.03 -9.09 -0.34
C GLU A 135 5.86 -8.12 -0.16
N CYS A 136 4.61 -8.55 -0.33
CA CYS A 136 3.43 -7.74 -0.06
C CYS A 136 3.37 -7.29 1.41
N HIS A 137 3.66 -8.19 2.35
CA HIS A 137 3.74 -7.87 3.78
C HIS A 137 4.87 -6.87 4.07
N ARG A 138 6.07 -7.07 3.51
CA ARG A 138 7.21 -6.15 3.64
C ARG A 138 6.86 -4.75 3.13
N ARG A 139 6.16 -4.68 1.98
CA ARG A 139 5.69 -3.43 1.38
C ARG A 139 4.67 -2.72 2.25
N ARG A 140 3.72 -3.45 2.84
CA ARG A 140 2.73 -2.90 3.78
C ARG A 140 3.41 -2.33 5.02
N ALA A 141 4.30 -3.10 5.65
CA ALA A 141 5.07 -2.64 6.81
C ALA A 141 5.92 -1.40 6.51
N ARG A 142 6.41 -1.23 5.27
CA ARG A 142 7.10 -0.01 4.86
C ARG A 142 6.16 1.19 4.74
N LEU A 143 4.98 1.02 4.19
CA LEU A 143 3.97 2.08 4.13
C LEU A 143 3.54 2.50 5.53
N ASP A 144 3.35 1.56 6.44
CA ASP A 144 2.92 1.85 7.82
C ASP A 144 4.01 2.59 8.61
N ARG A 145 5.30 2.33 8.31
CA ARG A 145 6.41 3.14 8.86
C ARG A 145 6.44 4.57 8.31
N ALA A 146 6.02 4.79 7.06
CA ALA A 146 5.97 6.11 6.47
C ALA A 146 4.76 6.92 6.98
N TRP A 147 3.61 6.27 7.10
CA TRP A 147 2.39 6.83 7.68
C TRP A 147 1.52 5.69 8.23
N PRO A 148 1.20 5.64 9.54
CA PRO A 148 0.57 4.50 10.20
C PRO A 148 -0.96 4.44 10.01
N SER A 149 -1.45 4.85 8.84
CA SER A 149 -2.87 4.82 8.47
C SER A 149 -3.03 4.62 6.96
N ALA A 150 -4.10 3.95 6.55
CA ALA A 150 -4.40 3.72 5.13
C ALA A 150 -5.25 4.83 4.49
N GLU A 151 -5.59 5.89 5.23
CA GLU A 151 -6.47 6.96 4.76
C GLU A 151 -5.97 7.67 3.49
N LEU A 152 -4.65 7.81 3.33
CA LEU A 152 -4.05 8.46 2.17
C LEU A 152 -4.12 7.59 0.91
N ASP A 153 -4.34 6.28 1.03
CA ASP A 153 -4.33 5.35 -0.09
C ASP A 153 -5.52 5.53 -1.04
N SER A 154 -6.62 6.12 -0.54
CA SER A 154 -7.89 6.29 -1.25
C SER A 154 -8.36 7.73 -1.32
N ARG A 155 -7.59 8.69 -0.80
CA ARG A 155 -7.94 10.11 -0.86
C ARG A 155 -7.21 10.81 -1.99
N PRO A 156 -7.77 11.91 -2.52
CA PRO A 156 -7.07 12.73 -3.49
C PRO A 156 -5.74 13.26 -2.93
N VAL A 157 -4.73 13.35 -3.79
CA VAL A 157 -3.45 13.97 -3.45
C VAL A 157 -3.61 15.48 -3.52
N VAL A 158 -3.56 16.16 -2.37
CA VAL A 158 -3.72 17.62 -2.27
C VAL A 158 -2.44 18.24 -1.71
N PRO A 159 -1.64 18.96 -2.50
CA PRO A 159 -0.47 19.69 -2.00
C PRO A 159 -0.87 20.83 -1.06
N VAL A 160 -0.06 21.08 -0.03
CA VAL A 160 -0.27 22.26 0.82
C VAL A 160 -0.04 23.55 0.03
N ARG A 161 -0.90 24.56 0.26
CA ARG A 161 -0.77 25.87 -0.41
C ARG A 161 0.47 26.65 0.02
N ARG A 162 0.95 26.44 1.25
CA ARG A 162 2.12 27.12 1.79
C ARG A 162 2.91 26.16 2.66
N ILE A 163 4.11 25.84 2.19
CA ILE A 163 5.09 25.06 2.95
C ILE A 163 5.66 25.96 4.05
N ARG A 164 5.66 25.48 5.31
CA ARG A 164 6.14 26.24 6.48
C ARG A 164 7.66 26.17 6.69
N SER A 165 8.39 25.69 5.70
CA SER A 165 9.84 25.48 5.72
C SER A 165 10.52 26.41 4.71
N GLN A 166 11.73 26.88 5.03
CA GLN A 166 12.52 27.74 4.13
C GLN A 166 13.00 26.99 2.87
N HIS A 167 13.29 25.69 3.02
CA HIS A 167 13.77 24.83 1.95
C HIS A 167 13.08 23.46 2.02
N VAL A 168 12.87 22.85 0.84
CA VAL A 168 12.39 21.47 0.71
C VAL A 168 13.22 20.78 -0.35
N VAL A 169 13.67 19.57 -0.03
CA VAL A 169 14.37 18.69 -0.98
C VAL A 169 13.37 17.64 -1.46
N LEU A 170 13.18 17.56 -2.76
CA LEU A 170 12.26 16.61 -3.39
C LEU A 170 13.04 15.64 -4.27
N THR A 171 12.64 14.37 -4.22
CA THR A 171 13.04 13.41 -5.26
C THR A 171 12.32 13.76 -6.58
N ALA A 172 12.85 13.27 -7.71
CA ALA A 172 12.21 13.45 -9.01
C ALA A 172 10.74 12.97 -9.01
N LEU A 173 10.45 11.83 -8.37
CA LEU A 173 9.09 11.30 -8.26
C LEU A 173 8.18 12.20 -7.42
N GLN A 174 8.65 12.71 -6.29
CA GLN A 174 7.86 13.63 -5.45
C GLN A 174 7.55 14.92 -6.20
N TRP A 175 8.53 15.45 -6.95
CA TRP A 175 8.32 16.60 -7.82
C TRP A 175 7.26 16.34 -8.90
N GLU A 176 7.34 15.19 -9.58
CA GLU A 176 6.34 14.78 -10.58
C GLU A 176 4.94 14.64 -9.98
N ILE A 177 4.83 14.09 -8.77
CA ILE A 177 3.55 13.98 -8.05
C ILE A 177 2.98 15.37 -7.78
N LEU A 178 3.77 16.30 -7.24
CA LEU A 178 3.31 17.66 -6.95
C LEU A 178 2.88 18.41 -8.22
N LEU A 179 3.61 18.25 -9.32
CA LEU A 179 3.26 18.87 -10.60
C LEU A 179 1.94 18.36 -11.20
N ASN A 180 1.60 17.09 -10.92
CA ASN A 180 0.43 16.44 -11.50
C ASN A 180 -0.72 16.24 -10.51
N ALA A 181 -0.60 16.74 -9.28
CA ALA A 181 -1.65 16.65 -8.28
C ALA A 181 -2.75 17.67 -8.59
N ASP A 182 -3.95 17.17 -8.89
CA ASP A 182 -5.13 17.96 -9.25
C ASP A 182 -6.16 18.07 -8.13
N ALA A 183 -5.81 17.60 -6.93
CA ALA A 183 -6.69 17.52 -5.76
C ALA A 183 -7.96 16.66 -5.94
N GLU A 184 -8.05 15.87 -7.02
CA GLU A 184 -9.18 14.96 -7.29
C GLU A 184 -8.73 13.49 -7.40
N THR A 185 -7.48 13.28 -7.81
CA THR A 185 -6.97 11.96 -8.16
C THR A 185 -6.30 11.26 -6.97
N THR A 186 -6.63 9.99 -6.73
CA THR A 186 -5.97 9.16 -5.71
C THR A 186 -4.53 8.80 -6.09
N PRO A 187 -3.66 8.35 -5.16
CA PRO A 187 -2.28 8.01 -5.50
C PRO A 187 -2.15 6.95 -6.61
N ALA A 188 -3.03 5.95 -6.62
CA ALA A 188 -3.01 4.87 -7.59
C ALA A 188 -3.44 5.36 -9.00
N GLU A 189 -4.45 6.21 -9.08
CA GLU A 189 -4.89 6.82 -10.33
C GLU A 189 -3.84 7.81 -10.86
N LEU A 190 -3.22 8.58 -9.96
CA LEU A 190 -2.16 9.52 -10.31
C LEU A 190 -0.98 8.76 -10.89
N ALA A 191 -0.57 7.65 -10.25
CA ALA A 191 0.50 6.78 -10.72
C ALA A 191 0.27 6.28 -12.16
N LYS A 192 -0.96 5.86 -12.48
CA LYS A 192 -1.35 5.48 -13.86
C LYS A 192 -1.20 6.66 -14.82
N ARG A 193 -1.70 7.83 -14.45
CA ARG A 193 -1.65 9.03 -15.29
C ARG A 193 -0.22 9.45 -15.62
N ILE A 194 0.70 9.42 -14.64
CA ILE A 194 2.09 9.83 -14.83
C ILE A 194 3.02 8.69 -15.28
N GLY A 195 2.51 7.47 -15.45
CA GLY A 195 3.31 6.32 -15.89
C GLY A 195 4.33 5.83 -14.86
N ARG A 196 3.99 5.88 -13.56
CA ARG A 196 4.87 5.46 -12.45
C ARG A 196 4.27 4.28 -11.69
N PRO A 197 5.09 3.37 -11.11
CA PRO A 197 4.57 2.27 -10.29
C PRO A 197 3.71 2.77 -9.13
N ALA A 198 2.52 2.20 -8.93
CA ALA A 198 1.54 2.65 -7.95
C ALA A 198 2.06 2.55 -6.51
N TYR A 199 2.76 1.47 -6.16
CA TYR A 199 3.35 1.28 -4.83
C TYR A 199 4.38 2.37 -4.51
N THR A 200 5.27 2.68 -5.46
CA THR A 200 6.31 3.70 -5.25
C THR A 200 5.68 5.09 -5.13
N THR A 201 4.66 5.38 -5.96
CA THR A 201 3.89 6.62 -5.87
C THR A 201 3.16 6.73 -4.51
N LEU A 202 2.52 5.66 -4.06
CA LEU A 202 1.82 5.64 -2.78
C LEU A 202 2.77 5.83 -1.60
N LEU A 203 3.93 5.17 -1.62
CA LEU A 203 4.96 5.36 -0.61
C LEU A 203 5.46 6.81 -0.58
N ALA A 204 5.75 7.39 -1.75
CA ALA A 204 6.16 8.78 -1.85
C ALA A 204 5.08 9.74 -1.32
N VAL A 205 3.79 9.47 -1.58
CA VAL A 205 2.67 10.24 -1.01
C VAL A 205 2.66 10.17 0.51
N ARG A 206 2.80 8.98 1.11
CA ARG A 206 2.86 8.86 2.58
C ARG A 206 4.09 9.57 3.17
N GLU A 207 5.24 9.48 2.52
CA GLU A 207 6.46 10.19 2.92
C GLU A 207 6.30 11.73 2.81
N MET A 208 5.64 12.22 1.76
CA MET A 208 5.34 13.65 1.57
C MET A 208 4.32 14.16 2.59
N ALA A 209 3.31 13.35 2.94
CA ALA A 209 2.36 13.67 4.00
C ALA A 209 3.06 13.79 5.35
N ALA A 210 3.94 12.82 5.70
CA ALA A 210 4.75 12.88 6.91
C ALA A 210 5.69 14.11 6.95
N ALA A 211 6.17 14.56 5.78
CA ALA A 211 6.95 15.79 5.64
C ALA A 211 6.13 17.08 5.65
N GLY A 212 4.79 17.01 5.80
CA GLY A 212 3.91 18.17 5.82
C GLY A 212 3.74 18.87 4.46
N LEU A 213 3.98 18.14 3.36
CA LEU A 213 3.87 18.66 1.98
C LEU A 213 2.48 18.45 1.37
N LEU A 214 1.67 17.58 1.96
CA LEU A 214 0.31 17.29 1.55
C LEU A 214 -0.68 17.66 2.65
N GLU A 215 -1.89 18.07 2.27
CA GLU A 215 -3.00 18.22 3.20
C GLU A 215 -3.37 16.84 3.76
N CYS A 216 -3.26 16.70 5.08
CA CYS A 216 -3.66 15.50 5.80
C CYS A 216 -4.99 15.77 6.51
N PRO A 217 -5.87 14.77 6.65
CA PRO A 217 -7.08 14.94 7.45
C PRO A 217 -6.70 15.34 8.88
N GLU A 218 -7.34 16.39 9.38
CA GLU A 218 -7.26 16.75 10.78
C GLU A 218 -7.91 15.60 11.59
N PRO A 219 -7.26 15.06 12.63
CA PRO A 219 -7.89 14.06 13.47
C PRO A 219 -9.20 14.62 14.00
N PRO A 220 -10.29 13.82 14.05
CA PRO A 220 -11.56 14.30 14.57
C PRO A 220 -11.34 14.87 15.97
N PRO A 221 -11.94 16.02 16.32
CA PRO A 221 -11.78 16.59 17.64
C PRO A 221 -12.21 15.56 18.69
N PRO A 222 -11.50 15.45 19.83
CA PRO A 222 -11.85 14.51 20.88
C PRO A 222 -13.30 14.74 21.29
N GLU A 223 -14.10 13.69 21.23
CA GLU A 223 -15.51 13.72 21.61
C GLU A 223 -15.59 14.20 23.07
N LYS A 224 -16.31 15.32 23.30
CA LYS A 224 -16.46 15.85 24.65
C LYS A 224 -17.10 14.77 25.52
N PRO A 225 -16.55 14.45 26.71
CA PRO A 225 -17.20 13.50 27.60
C PRO A 225 -18.64 13.97 27.86
N PRO A 226 -19.61 13.06 27.89
CA PRO A 226 -21.01 13.42 28.08
C PRO A 226 -21.16 14.22 29.37
N ASP A 227 -21.93 15.31 29.30
CA ASP A 227 -22.28 16.12 30.48
C ASP A 227 -22.99 15.23 31.50
N LEU A 228 -22.23 14.75 32.49
CA LEU A 228 -22.80 14.08 33.65
C LEU A 228 -23.65 15.13 34.39
N PRO A 229 -24.91 14.82 34.74
CA PRO A 229 -25.79 15.77 35.39
C PRO A 229 -25.16 16.27 36.69
N LYS A 230 -25.08 17.60 36.84
CA LYS A 230 -24.60 18.27 38.04
C LYS A 230 -25.37 17.73 39.25
N ARG A 231 -24.68 17.01 40.13
CA ARG A 231 -25.23 16.53 41.39
C ARG A 231 -25.64 17.77 42.21
N VAL A 232 -26.94 18.02 42.29
CA VAL A 232 -27.51 19.02 43.19
C VAL A 232 -27.10 18.62 44.61
N ALA A 233 -26.51 19.56 45.34
CA ALA A 233 -26.11 19.38 46.72
C ALA A 233 -27.37 19.21 47.59
N GLY A 234 -27.88 17.98 47.64
CA GLY A 234 -28.80 17.52 48.67
C GLY A 234 -28.00 17.24 49.94
N SER A 235 -28.35 17.96 51.00
CA SER A 235 -27.83 17.79 52.36
C SER A 235 -27.96 16.33 52.82
N ALA A 236 -26.83 15.67 53.04
CA ALA A 236 -26.79 14.40 53.77
C ALA A 236 -26.69 14.68 55.28
N PRO A 237 -27.42 13.94 56.13
CA PRO A 237 -27.12 13.90 57.56
C PRO A 237 -25.77 13.21 57.79
N ARG A 238 -24.99 13.79 58.68
CA ARG A 238 -23.68 13.29 59.12
C ARG A 238 -23.90 12.14 60.11
N ALA A 239 -23.47 10.93 59.75
CA ALA A 239 -23.40 9.77 60.64
C ALA A 239 -22.03 9.10 60.57
N ALA A 240 -21.67 8.48 61.69
CA ALA A 240 -20.33 8.28 62.21
C ALA A 240 -19.41 7.34 61.44
N ALA A 241 -18.13 7.52 61.73
CA ALA A 241 -17.02 6.69 61.32
C ALA A 241 -17.23 5.20 61.61
N GLY A 242 -16.95 4.37 60.59
CA GLY A 242 -16.69 2.95 60.73
C GLY A 242 -15.43 2.63 59.92
N ALA A 243 -14.37 2.25 60.62
CA ALA A 243 -13.13 1.79 60.04
C ALA A 243 -13.38 0.57 59.13
N GLY A 244 -12.93 0.65 57.88
CA GLY A 244 -12.96 -0.44 56.92
C GLY A 244 -11.89 -0.17 55.88
N GLY A 245 -10.73 -0.80 56.05
CA GLY A 245 -9.55 -0.58 55.24
C GLY A 245 -9.83 -0.76 53.75
N ARG A 246 -9.60 0.31 52.98
CA ARG A 246 -9.31 0.16 51.56
C ARG A 246 -7.82 -0.08 51.43
N ALA A 247 -7.50 -1.31 51.04
CA ALA A 247 -6.18 -1.71 50.61
C ALA A 247 -5.58 -0.62 49.73
N ARG A 248 -4.47 -0.02 50.18
CA ARG A 248 -3.60 0.77 49.32
C ARG A 248 -3.14 -0.20 48.22
N SER A 249 -3.67 -0.03 47.02
CA SER A 249 -3.12 -0.66 45.83
C SER A 249 -1.63 -0.39 45.83
N SER A 250 -0.83 -1.44 46.03
CA SER A 250 0.64 -1.38 46.04
C SER A 250 1.20 -1.51 44.62
N TYR A 251 0.45 -1.03 43.63
CA TYR A 251 0.84 -1.03 42.23
C TYR A 251 0.78 0.40 41.69
N PRO A 252 1.84 0.85 40.98
CA PRO A 252 1.87 2.21 40.44
C PRO A 252 0.76 2.39 39.40
N GLU A 253 0.10 3.55 39.42
CA GLU A 253 -0.86 3.95 38.39
C GLU A 253 -0.13 4.07 37.04
N ILE A 254 -0.51 3.21 36.08
CA ILE A 254 0.00 3.23 34.72
C ILE A 254 -0.77 4.31 33.95
N SER A 255 -0.21 5.52 33.87
CA SER A 255 -0.57 6.48 32.84
C SER A 255 0.13 6.07 31.55
N GLY A 256 -0.62 5.46 30.63
CA GLY A 256 -0.14 5.04 29.31
C GLY A 256 -0.11 6.17 28.29
N ASP A 257 0.25 7.39 28.69
CA ASP A 257 0.48 8.50 27.76
C ASP A 257 1.97 8.49 27.33
N PRO A 258 2.30 8.16 26.06
CA PRO A 258 3.67 8.18 25.55
C PRO A 258 4.30 9.59 25.53
N THR A 259 3.53 10.62 25.87
CA THR A 259 3.94 12.02 25.95
C THR A 259 4.08 12.53 27.39
N ASP A 260 3.98 11.66 28.42
CA ASP A 260 4.18 12.06 29.81
C ASP A 260 5.66 12.43 30.06
N VAL A 261 5.97 13.71 29.86
CA VAL A 261 7.30 14.30 30.06
C VAL A 261 7.80 14.06 31.49
N ASN A 262 6.91 14.00 32.49
CA ASN A 262 7.32 13.73 33.87
C ASN A 262 7.76 12.28 34.06
N LEU A 263 7.12 11.32 33.37
CA LEU A 263 7.56 9.93 33.37
C LEU A 263 8.95 9.78 32.72
N LEU A 264 9.18 10.44 31.59
CA LEU A 264 10.47 10.41 30.88
C LEU A 264 11.60 11.02 31.72
N ILE A 265 11.34 12.13 32.41
CA ILE A 265 12.32 12.74 33.33
C ILE A 265 12.64 11.80 34.49
N ARG A 266 11.65 11.12 35.08
CA ARG A 266 11.87 10.14 36.16
C ARG A 266 12.70 8.95 35.69
N LEU A 267 12.42 8.40 34.50
CA LEU A 267 13.17 7.27 33.93
C LEU A 267 14.62 7.63 33.61
N ARG A 268 14.86 8.82 33.04
CA ARG A 268 16.21 9.31 32.78
C ARG A 268 17.02 9.43 34.08
N ASN A 269 16.48 10.12 35.07
CA ASN A 269 17.18 10.34 36.35
C ASN A 269 17.47 9.01 37.06
N ALA A 270 16.57 8.02 36.95
CA ALA A 270 16.81 6.70 37.52
C ALA A 270 17.97 5.99 36.83
N LEU A 271 18.05 6.03 35.49
CA LEU A 271 19.15 5.43 34.73
C LEU A 271 20.50 6.10 35.00
N GLU A 272 20.52 7.42 35.19
CA GLU A 272 21.73 8.17 35.54
C GLU A 272 22.25 7.83 36.94
N ALA A 273 21.36 7.47 37.87
CA ALA A 273 21.74 7.07 39.23
C ALA A 273 22.28 5.63 39.34
N PHE A 274 22.18 4.83 38.27
CA PHE A 274 22.71 3.46 38.20
C PHE A 274 24.10 3.36 37.55
N GLN A 275 24.71 4.49 37.17
CA GLN A 275 26.10 4.61 36.71
C GLN A 275 27.00 5.12 37.83
#